data_AF-A0A9P0FFS3-F1
#
_entry.id   AF-A0A9P0FFS3-F1
#
_cell.length_a   1.000
_cell.length_b   1.000
_cell.length_c   1.000
_cell.angle_alpha   90.00
_cell.angle_beta   90.00
_cell.angle_gamma   90.00
#
_symmetry.space_group_name_H-M   'P 1'
#
loop_
_entity.id
_entity.type
_entity.pdbx_description
1 polymer ?
#
loop_
_entity_poly.entity_id
_entity_poly.type
_entity_poly.pdbx_seq_one_letter_code
_entity_poly.pdbx_strand_id
1 'polypeptide(L)'
;MSQSKDKMSEIDEHIMKRFDIQKRLGKGAYGIVWKAIDRRTREVVAVKKIFDAFRNQTDAQRTFREIMFLQSFKAHPNIVKLHSIHRAANNRDIYLGFEYMETDLHNVIKRGNILKDVHKRYIMYQLLKAMKYIHSGNVIHRDLKPSNVLLDSLCRCKIADFGLARLLTQGSDGCLGSDGDPTLTDYVATRWYRAPEILIANRRYTKGIDMWSIGCILAEMCMGKPIFPGTSTVNQVERIMASIPSPTPDDINMICSSGVGSSMIKNASSVQKVSLKSIIGQISDDALSLINKLLIFNPNKRLTAEECLEQYYVSRFHDPDQEVTLCTNVVIPFNDDVRLTVDDYRNKLYELMSRTTRTIVLKPKLFTPEMSSVCRNTEKYIKNHMKTHDRAYVSHSEPKMGPIRSHVTVATSNIRSDSKVVPKNSRIPTYDYKNFKGGGGDCKAHVKAKSDITKKKVPVKLSSCNSYNKSYGVITQNAFMELRAAGLR
;
A
#
# COMPACT_ATOMS: atom_id res chain seq x y z
N MET A 1 3.55 -12.55 37.29
CA MET A 1 2.13 -12.12 37.19
C MET A 1 1.91 -10.61 37.43
N SER A 2 2.94 -9.80 37.76
CA SER A 2 2.75 -8.34 37.94
C SER A 2 2.79 -7.53 36.64
N GLN A 3 3.59 -7.92 35.63
CA GLN A 3 3.69 -7.21 34.33
C GLN A 3 2.41 -7.27 33.47
N SER A 4 1.48 -8.18 33.75
CA SER A 4 0.22 -8.31 33.02
C SER A 4 -0.86 -7.35 33.52
N LYS A 5 -0.82 -6.93 34.79
CA LYS A 5 -1.84 -6.01 35.36
C LYS A 5 -1.64 -4.57 34.89
N ASP A 6 -0.40 -4.10 34.75
CA ASP A 6 -0.11 -2.74 34.23
C ASP A 6 -0.45 -2.55 32.74
N LYS A 7 -0.54 -3.64 31.96
CA LYS A 7 -0.92 -3.57 30.53
C LYS A 7 -2.41 -3.34 30.31
N MET A 8 -3.25 -3.60 31.33
CA MET A 8 -4.71 -3.56 31.24
C MET A 8 -5.33 -2.28 31.80
N SER A 9 -4.58 -1.46 32.56
CA SER A 9 -5.07 -0.17 33.08
C SER A 9 -5.30 0.88 31.98
N GLU A 10 -4.70 0.70 30.79
CA GLU A 10 -4.82 1.61 29.67
C GLU A 10 -6.11 1.39 28.83
N ILE A 11 -6.90 0.34 29.11
CA ILE A 11 -8.06 -0.08 28.29
C ILE A 11 -9.34 -0.11 29.12
N ASP A 12 -10.41 0.49 28.58
CA ASP A 12 -11.69 0.60 29.29
C ASP A 12 -12.40 -0.76 29.41
N GLU A 13 -13.17 -0.94 30.49
CA GLU A 13 -13.81 -2.22 30.81
C GLU A 13 -14.76 -2.72 29.72
N HIS A 14 -15.56 -1.84 29.11
CA HIS A 14 -16.46 -2.22 28.02
C HIS A 14 -15.72 -2.62 26.74
N ILE A 15 -14.51 -2.07 26.51
CA ILE A 15 -13.65 -2.48 25.40
C ILE A 15 -13.12 -3.90 25.67
N MET A 16 -12.69 -4.21 26.90
CA MET A 16 -12.26 -5.56 27.28
C MET A 16 -13.39 -6.60 27.22
N LYS A 17 -14.64 -6.19 27.48
CA LYS A 17 -15.83 -7.05 27.29
C LYS A 17 -16.05 -7.41 25.82
N ARG A 18 -15.72 -6.51 24.90
CA ARG A 18 -15.85 -6.74 23.45
C ARG A 18 -14.63 -7.44 22.84
N PHE A 19 -13.43 -7.07 23.26
CA PHE A 19 -12.18 -7.50 22.65
C PHE A 19 -11.32 -8.23 23.68
N ASP A 20 -10.92 -9.45 23.33
CA ASP A 20 -9.92 -10.19 24.09
C ASP A 20 -8.52 -9.69 23.72
N ILE A 21 -7.98 -8.77 24.52
CA ILE A 21 -6.71 -8.09 24.26
C ILE A 21 -5.55 -9.06 24.47
N GLN A 22 -4.74 -9.27 23.44
CA GLN A 22 -3.63 -10.24 23.47
C GLN A 22 -2.27 -9.58 23.66
N LYS A 23 -1.88 -8.71 22.71
CA LYS A 23 -0.50 -8.18 22.64
C LYS A 23 -0.50 -6.73 22.21
N ARG A 24 0.25 -5.88 22.90
CA ARG A 24 0.54 -4.52 22.42
C ARG A 24 1.46 -4.56 21.19
N LEU A 25 1.02 -3.95 20.10
CA LEU A 25 1.74 -3.87 18.83
C LEU A 25 2.62 -2.63 18.76
N GLY A 26 2.15 -1.49 19.27
CA GLY A 26 2.92 -0.24 19.29
C GLY A 26 2.29 0.82 20.20
N LYS A 27 3.12 1.77 20.65
CA LYS A 27 2.73 2.98 21.37
C LYS A 27 3.42 4.15 20.69
N GLY A 28 2.64 5.12 20.22
CA GLY A 28 3.12 6.34 19.60
C GLY A 28 2.60 7.57 20.34
N ALA A 29 2.94 8.76 19.85
CA ALA A 29 2.49 10.03 20.44
C ALA A 29 0.96 10.16 20.46
N TYR A 30 0.27 9.58 19.46
CA TYR A 30 -1.17 9.73 19.27
C TYR A 30 -2.01 8.57 19.83
N GLY A 31 -1.38 7.52 20.36
CA GLY A 31 -2.15 6.36 20.79
C GLY A 31 -1.38 5.06 20.98
N ILE A 32 -2.13 4.00 21.27
CA ILE A 32 -1.61 2.63 21.45
C ILE A 32 -2.43 1.68 20.58
N VAL A 33 -1.76 0.69 20.01
CA VAL A 33 -2.38 -0.37 19.21
C VAL A 33 -2.15 -1.73 19.87
N TRP A 34 -3.20 -2.55 19.96
CA TRP A 34 -3.15 -3.92 20.45
C TRP A 34 -3.70 -4.89 19.41
N LYS A 35 -3.10 -6.08 19.32
CA LYS A 35 -3.73 -7.28 18.76
C LYS A 35 -4.77 -7.78 19.74
N ALA A 36 -5.97 -8.05 19.24
CA ALA A 36 -7.06 -8.59 20.03
C ALA A 36 -7.87 -9.61 19.22
N ILE A 37 -8.70 -10.39 19.90
CA ILE A 37 -9.77 -11.18 19.26
C ILE A 37 -11.10 -10.47 19.52
N ASP A 38 -11.85 -10.13 18.47
CA ASP A 38 -13.22 -9.67 18.63
C ASP A 38 -14.08 -10.83 19.15
N ARG A 39 -14.61 -10.71 20.38
CA ARG A 39 -15.38 -11.79 21.01
C ARG A 39 -16.68 -12.11 20.26
N ARG A 40 -17.23 -11.16 19.49
CA ARG A 40 -18.45 -11.36 18.68
C ARG A 40 -18.15 -12.09 17.37
N THR A 41 -17.15 -11.66 16.62
CA THR A 41 -16.86 -12.24 15.29
C THR A 41 -15.84 -13.37 15.34
N ARG A 42 -15.12 -13.52 16.46
CA ARG A 42 -14.00 -14.44 16.65
C ARG A 42 -12.80 -14.15 15.75
N GLU A 43 -12.79 -13.00 15.07
CA GLU A 43 -11.71 -12.58 14.20
C GLU A 43 -10.58 -11.90 14.98
N VAL A 44 -9.36 -12.04 14.47
CA VAL A 44 -8.20 -11.30 14.97
C VAL A 44 -8.23 -9.89 14.42
N VAL A 45 -8.13 -8.89 15.30
CA VAL A 45 -8.24 -7.46 14.97
C VAL A 45 -7.11 -6.66 15.60
N ALA A 46 -6.86 -5.46 15.06
CA ALA A 46 -6.02 -4.45 15.67
C ALA A 46 -6.89 -3.36 16.31
N VAL A 47 -6.82 -3.20 17.63
CA VAL A 47 -7.54 -2.16 18.38
C VAL A 47 -6.58 -1.01 18.65
N LYS A 48 -6.86 0.17 18.07
CA LYS A 48 -6.11 1.41 18.25
C LYS A 48 -6.89 2.34 19.18
N LYS A 49 -6.33 2.67 20.34
CA LYS A 49 -6.82 3.79 21.19
C LYS A 49 -6.09 5.05 20.76
N ILE A 50 -6.83 6.06 20.34
CA ILE A 50 -6.31 7.41 20.06
C ILE A 50 -6.49 8.23 21.33
N PHE A 51 -5.38 8.76 21.85
CA PHE A 51 -5.39 9.61 23.04
C PHE A 51 -5.82 11.02 22.69
N ASP A 52 -6.58 11.65 23.59
CA ASP A 52 -6.91 13.07 23.52
C ASP A 52 -7.50 13.48 22.16
N ALA A 53 -8.17 12.55 21.47
CA ALA A 53 -8.80 12.74 20.17
C ALA A 53 -9.77 13.92 20.15
N PHE A 54 -10.35 14.28 21.31
CA PHE A 54 -11.25 15.41 21.48
C PHE A 54 -10.70 16.47 22.46
N ARG A 55 -9.38 16.67 22.52
CA ARG A 55 -8.75 17.69 23.36
C ARG A 55 -8.88 19.10 22.79
N ASN A 56 -8.67 19.23 21.49
CA ASN A 56 -8.77 20.49 20.75
C ASN A 56 -9.37 20.25 19.36
N GLN A 57 -9.65 21.35 18.66
CA GLN A 57 -10.30 21.32 17.35
C GLN A 57 -9.46 20.59 16.28
N THR A 58 -8.13 20.75 16.31
CA THR A 58 -7.20 20.14 15.35
C THR A 58 -7.18 18.61 15.49
N ASP A 59 -7.08 18.11 16.72
CA ASP A 59 -7.06 16.67 17.01
C ASP A 59 -8.42 16.02 16.70
N ALA A 60 -9.52 16.71 17.02
CA ALA A 60 -10.88 16.27 16.70
C ALA A 60 -11.10 16.18 15.19
N GLN A 61 -10.69 17.22 14.44
CA GLN A 61 -10.78 17.23 12.99
C GLN A 61 -9.90 16.15 12.34
N ARG A 62 -8.69 15.93 12.86
CA ARG A 62 -7.78 14.86 12.39
C ARG A 62 -8.43 13.49 12.55
N THR A 63 -8.95 13.21 13.74
CA THR A 63 -9.61 11.93 14.05
C THR A 63 -10.86 11.73 13.18
N PHE A 64 -11.68 12.77 13.04
CA PHE A 64 -12.86 12.74 12.19
C PHE A 64 -12.52 12.39 10.74
N ARG A 65 -11.51 13.06 10.16
CA ARG A 65 -11.06 12.79 8.79
C ARG A 65 -10.56 11.38 8.58
N GLU A 66 -9.71 10.88 9.49
CA GLU A 66 -9.19 9.51 9.39
C GLU A 66 -10.34 8.51 9.23
N ILE A 67 -11.36 8.64 10.08
CA ILE A 67 -12.55 7.78 10.04
C ILE A 67 -13.35 7.96 8.74
N MET A 68 -13.58 9.20 8.29
CA MET A 68 -14.40 9.47 7.09
C MET A 68 -13.73 8.96 5.82
N PHE A 69 -12.42 9.15 5.66
CA PHE A 69 -11.68 8.63 4.52
C PHE A 69 -11.70 7.11 4.50
N LEU A 70 -11.41 6.46 5.63
CA LEU A 70 -11.44 5.00 5.74
C LEU A 70 -12.81 4.40 5.39
N GLN A 71 -13.90 5.06 5.80
CA GLN A 71 -15.25 4.64 5.44
C GLN A 71 -15.56 4.83 3.94
N SER A 72 -14.91 5.80 3.29
CA SER A 72 -15.14 6.13 1.87
C SER A 72 -14.47 5.16 0.90
N PHE A 73 -13.40 4.45 1.31
CA PHE A 73 -12.58 3.65 0.39
C PHE A 73 -13.13 2.25 0.02
N LYS A 74 -14.41 1.95 0.27
CA LYS A 74 -15.14 0.75 -0.20
C LYS A 74 -14.36 -0.58 -0.15
N ALA A 75 -13.57 -0.79 0.91
CA ALA A 75 -12.80 -2.01 1.16
C ALA A 75 -11.80 -2.42 0.05
N HIS A 76 -11.08 -1.45 -0.53
CA HIS A 76 -9.96 -1.75 -1.43
C HIS A 76 -8.93 -2.70 -0.76
N PRO A 77 -8.42 -3.73 -1.45
CA PRO A 77 -7.58 -4.78 -0.83
C PRO A 77 -6.28 -4.24 -0.21
N ASN A 78 -5.73 -3.15 -0.77
CA ASN A 78 -4.48 -2.54 -0.33
C ASN A 78 -4.66 -1.28 0.54
N ILE A 79 -5.83 -1.09 1.15
CA ILE A 79 -6.10 -0.05 2.15
C ILE A 79 -6.62 -0.74 3.42
N VAL A 80 -6.16 -0.29 4.59
CA VAL A 80 -6.59 -0.88 5.86
C VAL A 80 -8.08 -0.68 6.09
N LYS A 81 -8.79 -1.74 6.46
CA LYS A 81 -10.21 -1.73 6.73
C LYS A 81 -10.49 -1.36 8.17
N LEU A 82 -11.29 -0.32 8.37
CA LEU A 82 -11.89 0.02 9.66
C LEU A 82 -13.13 -0.86 9.88
N HIS A 83 -13.09 -1.73 10.89
CA HIS A 83 -14.20 -2.63 11.24
C HIS A 83 -15.19 -1.99 12.20
N SER A 84 -14.71 -1.25 13.19
CA SER A 84 -15.57 -0.70 14.24
C SER A 84 -14.97 0.53 14.92
N ILE A 85 -15.84 1.33 15.52
CA ILE A 85 -15.50 2.55 16.25
C ILE A 85 -16.18 2.41 17.62
N HIS A 86 -15.48 2.72 18.70
CA HIS A 86 -15.99 2.63 20.06
C HIS A 86 -15.61 3.86 20.87
N ARG A 87 -16.57 4.36 21.64
CA ARG A 87 -16.39 5.49 22.55
C ARG A 87 -15.51 5.07 23.73
N ALA A 88 -14.61 5.95 24.17
CA ALA A 88 -13.92 5.78 25.43
C ALA A 88 -14.74 6.33 26.60
N ALA A 89 -14.56 5.76 27.79
CA ALA A 89 -15.26 6.15 29.02
C ALA A 89 -14.95 7.60 29.44
N ASN A 90 -13.74 8.08 29.15
CA ASN A 90 -13.31 9.44 29.49
C ASN A 90 -13.81 10.53 28.53
N ASN A 91 -14.50 10.16 27.43
CA ASN A 91 -15.00 11.07 26.39
C ASN A 91 -13.94 11.94 25.67
N ARG A 92 -12.65 11.71 25.96
CA ARG A 92 -11.51 12.39 25.34
C ARG A 92 -10.83 11.50 24.32
N ASP A 93 -10.79 10.20 24.58
CA ASP A 93 -10.19 9.20 23.71
C ASP A 93 -11.24 8.55 22.79
N ILE A 94 -10.75 7.81 21.80
CA ILE A 94 -11.59 6.95 20.96
C ILE A 94 -10.85 5.65 20.63
N TYR A 95 -11.60 4.55 20.48
CA TYR A 95 -11.07 3.26 20.07
C TYR A 95 -11.53 2.93 18.65
N LEU A 96 -10.59 2.53 17.80
CA LEU A 96 -10.82 2.09 16.43
C LEU A 96 -10.38 0.63 16.29
N GLY A 97 -11.28 -0.22 15.82
CA GLY A 97 -10.98 -1.62 15.50
C GLY A 97 -10.73 -1.77 14.00
N PHE A 98 -9.54 -2.24 13.63
CA PHE A 98 -9.08 -2.45 12.27
C PHE A 98 -8.86 -3.94 11.97
N GLU A 99 -8.78 -4.28 10.69
CA GLU A 99 -8.20 -5.57 10.30
C GLU A 99 -6.76 -5.69 10.82
N TYR A 100 -6.38 -6.90 11.24
CA TYR A 100 -5.06 -7.14 11.80
C TYR A 100 -4.02 -7.36 10.70
N MET A 101 -2.89 -6.67 10.81
CA MET A 101 -1.67 -6.88 10.02
C MET A 101 -0.52 -7.26 10.96
N GLU A 102 0.39 -8.11 10.50
CA GLU A 102 1.42 -8.71 11.36
C GLU A 102 2.55 -7.73 11.69
N THR A 103 2.92 -6.89 10.72
CA THR A 103 4.02 -5.92 10.83
C THR A 103 3.78 -4.72 9.91
N ASP A 104 4.66 -3.73 9.97
CA ASP A 104 4.81 -2.66 8.99
C ASP A 104 6.10 -2.82 8.19
N LEU A 105 6.17 -2.14 7.04
CA LEU A 105 7.30 -2.18 6.13
C LEU A 105 8.57 -1.60 6.77
N HIS A 106 8.47 -0.60 7.66
CA HIS A 106 9.64 -0.07 8.37
C HIS A 106 10.35 -1.17 9.18
N ASN A 107 9.59 -1.94 9.95
CA ASN A 107 10.10 -3.05 10.73
C ASN A 107 10.68 -4.17 9.86
N VAL A 108 10.10 -4.43 8.68
CA VAL A 108 10.62 -5.43 7.74
C VAL A 108 11.94 -4.98 7.12
N ILE A 109 12.04 -3.72 6.69
CA ILE A 109 13.27 -3.14 6.13
C ILE A 109 14.39 -3.17 7.18
N LYS A 110 14.09 -2.75 8.41
CA LYS A 110 15.06 -2.69 9.52
C LYS A 110 15.65 -4.05 9.89
N ARG A 111 14.88 -5.13 9.79
CA ARG A 111 15.38 -6.49 10.08
C ARG A 111 16.44 -6.95 9.06
N GLY A 112 16.46 -6.35 7.87
CA GLY A 112 17.38 -6.71 6.79
C GLY A 112 17.09 -8.10 6.20
N ASN A 113 17.53 -8.34 4.97
CA ASN A 113 17.58 -9.67 4.31
C ASN A 113 16.24 -10.43 4.10
N ILE A 114 15.10 -9.94 4.59
CA ILE A 114 13.78 -10.58 4.39
C ILE A 114 13.20 -10.25 3.00
N LEU A 115 13.41 -9.02 2.52
CA LEU A 115 12.85 -8.56 1.24
C LEU A 115 13.74 -8.95 0.06
N LYS A 116 13.41 -10.08 -0.58
CA LYS A 116 13.88 -10.42 -1.92
C LYS A 116 13.33 -9.43 -2.95
N ASP A 117 13.97 -9.32 -4.11
CA ASP A 117 13.56 -8.37 -5.17
C ASP A 117 12.09 -8.53 -5.58
N VAL A 118 11.62 -9.79 -5.70
CA VAL A 118 10.20 -10.09 -5.98
C VAL A 118 9.25 -9.52 -4.91
N HIS A 119 9.64 -9.51 -3.63
CA HIS A 119 8.86 -8.91 -2.55
C HIS A 119 8.80 -7.39 -2.71
N LYS A 120 9.93 -6.75 -3.01
CA LYS A 120 10.00 -5.29 -3.22
C LYS A 120 9.08 -4.86 -4.38
N ARG A 121 9.15 -5.56 -5.52
CA ARG A 121 8.29 -5.32 -6.69
C ARG A 121 6.81 -5.52 -6.37
N TYR A 122 6.46 -6.60 -5.65
CA TYR A 122 5.08 -6.90 -5.31
C TYR A 122 4.48 -5.89 -4.31
N ILE A 123 5.24 -5.46 -3.31
CA ILE A 123 4.85 -4.37 -2.40
C ILE A 123 4.66 -3.08 -3.21
N MET A 124 5.58 -2.81 -4.13
CA MET A 124 5.53 -1.58 -4.92
C MET A 124 4.31 -1.53 -5.85
N TYR A 125 4.01 -2.64 -6.52
CA TYR A 125 2.78 -2.80 -7.30
C TYR A 125 1.52 -2.53 -6.45
N GLN A 126 1.41 -3.18 -5.29
CA GLN A 126 0.24 -3.04 -4.41
C GLN A 126 0.05 -1.62 -3.87
N LEU A 127 1.17 -0.94 -3.54
CA LEU A 127 1.16 0.45 -3.08
C LEU A 127 0.75 1.40 -4.23
N LEU A 128 1.24 1.20 -5.45
CA LEU A 128 0.82 1.97 -6.63
C LEU A 128 -0.66 1.76 -6.96
N LYS A 129 -1.14 0.51 -6.92
CA LYS A 129 -2.54 0.14 -7.10
C LYS A 129 -3.45 0.86 -6.09
N ALA A 130 -3.07 0.85 -4.81
CA ALA A 130 -3.80 1.59 -3.77
C ALA A 130 -3.80 3.11 -4.04
N MET A 131 -2.68 3.66 -4.47
CA MET A 131 -2.56 5.09 -4.72
C MET A 131 -3.32 5.54 -5.97
N LYS A 132 -3.38 4.74 -7.04
CA LYS A 132 -4.27 4.97 -8.19
C LYS A 132 -5.72 5.13 -7.72
N TYR A 133 -6.17 4.22 -6.86
CA TYR A 133 -7.51 4.25 -6.29
C TYR A 133 -7.75 5.51 -5.43
N ILE A 134 -6.88 5.81 -4.47
CA ILE A 134 -6.99 7.00 -3.60
C ILE A 134 -6.97 8.30 -4.40
N HIS A 135 -6.03 8.42 -5.34
CA HIS A 135 -5.85 9.60 -6.19
C HIS A 135 -7.00 9.81 -7.17
N SER A 136 -7.65 8.75 -7.65
CA SER A 136 -8.84 8.88 -8.50
C SER A 136 -10.02 9.53 -7.76
N GLY A 137 -10.09 9.37 -6.44
CA GLY A 137 -11.06 10.06 -5.57
C GLY A 137 -10.67 11.49 -5.18
N ASN A 138 -9.58 12.03 -5.76
CA ASN A 138 -8.99 13.33 -5.41
C ASN A 138 -8.59 13.45 -3.93
N VAL A 139 -8.15 12.35 -3.34
CA VAL A 139 -7.56 12.36 -1.99
C VAL A 139 -6.04 12.30 -2.10
N ILE A 140 -5.33 13.03 -1.25
CA ILE A 140 -3.89 12.89 -1.03
C ILE A 140 -3.63 12.42 0.39
N HIS A 141 -2.67 11.52 0.57
CA HIS A 141 -2.37 10.92 1.87
C HIS A 141 -1.46 11.81 2.74
N ARG A 142 -0.45 12.45 2.14
CA ARG A 142 0.51 13.39 2.76
C ARG A 142 1.44 12.84 3.86
N ASP A 143 1.36 11.56 4.20
CA ASP A 143 2.19 10.93 5.25
C ASP A 143 2.51 9.47 4.90
N LEU A 144 2.77 9.21 3.62
CA LEU A 144 3.26 7.90 3.21
C LEU A 144 4.70 7.73 3.69
N LYS A 145 4.92 6.64 4.42
CA LYS A 145 6.21 6.19 4.93
C LYS A 145 6.13 4.69 5.24
N PRO A 146 7.26 3.98 5.36
CA PRO A 146 7.27 2.54 5.61
C PRO A 146 6.49 2.11 6.86
N SER A 147 6.40 2.93 7.92
CA SER A 147 5.59 2.59 9.11
C SER A 147 4.08 2.62 8.87
N ASN A 148 3.64 3.27 7.79
CA ASN A 148 2.23 3.40 7.40
C ASN A 148 1.86 2.42 6.27
N VAL A 149 2.80 1.56 5.85
CA VAL A 149 2.57 0.44 4.92
C VAL A 149 2.59 -0.85 5.73
N LEU A 150 1.41 -1.37 6.04
CA LEU A 150 1.25 -2.59 6.83
C LEU A 150 1.41 -3.84 5.95
N LEU A 151 1.95 -4.92 6.51
CA LEU A 151 2.24 -6.17 5.83
C LEU A 151 1.77 -7.38 6.64
N ASP A 152 1.36 -8.43 5.93
CA ASP A 152 1.14 -9.76 6.48
C ASP A 152 2.17 -10.78 5.96
N SER A 153 2.08 -12.01 6.44
CA SER A 153 2.96 -13.13 6.09
C SER A 153 2.92 -13.51 4.61
N LEU A 154 1.88 -13.11 3.88
CA LEU A 154 1.74 -13.34 2.43
C LEU A 154 2.28 -12.16 1.62
N CYS A 155 2.95 -11.19 2.26
CA CYS A 155 3.48 -9.98 1.63
C CYS A 155 2.37 -9.11 1.00
N ARG A 156 1.13 -9.22 1.50
CA ARG A 156 0.05 -8.32 1.10
C ARG A 156 0.20 -7.01 1.85
N CYS A 157 0.22 -5.89 1.14
CA CYS A 157 0.40 -4.59 1.77
C CYS A 157 -0.89 -3.77 1.84
N LYS A 158 -1.03 -3.00 2.93
CA LYS A 158 -2.15 -2.09 3.15
C LYS A 158 -1.69 -0.73 3.66
N ILE A 159 -2.18 0.32 3.02
CA ILE A 159 -1.94 1.70 3.48
C ILE A 159 -2.80 2.00 4.70
N ALA A 160 -2.21 2.64 5.71
CA ALA A 160 -2.85 3.06 6.95
C ALA A 160 -2.51 4.51 7.32
N ASP A 161 -3.22 5.06 8.31
CA ASP A 161 -3.05 6.42 8.87
C ASP A 161 -3.41 7.57 7.92
N PHE A 162 -4.72 7.74 7.71
CA PHE A 162 -5.29 8.83 6.90
C PHE A 162 -5.53 10.12 7.70
N GLY A 163 -4.94 10.27 8.89
CA GLY A 163 -5.17 11.46 9.73
C GLY A 163 -4.68 12.77 9.09
N LEU A 164 -3.64 12.69 8.25
CA LEU A 164 -3.09 13.84 7.52
C LEU A 164 -3.63 13.96 6.08
N ALA A 165 -4.53 13.06 5.67
CA ALA A 165 -5.10 13.08 4.34
C ALA A 165 -6.01 14.30 4.12
N ARG A 166 -6.13 14.71 2.86
CA ARG A 166 -6.89 15.90 2.42
C ARG A 166 -7.54 15.66 1.06
N LEU A 167 -8.67 16.34 0.82
CA LEU A 167 -9.27 16.42 -0.51
C LEU A 167 -8.57 17.49 -1.35
N LEU A 168 -8.35 17.21 -2.63
CA LEU A 168 -7.99 18.21 -3.63
C LEU A 168 -9.29 18.88 -4.09
N THR A 169 -9.55 20.10 -3.61
CA THR A 169 -10.71 20.90 -4.04
C THR A 169 -10.49 21.40 -5.48
N GLN A 170 -11.49 21.22 -6.34
CA GLN A 170 -11.42 21.63 -7.76
C GLN A 170 -11.83 23.09 -8.01
N GLY A 171 -11.92 23.93 -6.97
CA GLY A 171 -12.28 25.35 -7.10
C GLY A 171 -11.06 26.24 -7.23
N SER A 172 -10.91 26.89 -8.41
CA SER A 172 -9.99 27.99 -8.74
C SER A 172 -8.60 27.92 -8.08
N ASP A 173 -7.64 27.42 -8.86
CA ASP A 173 -6.19 27.63 -8.70
C ASP A 173 -5.38 26.67 -7.81
N GLY A 174 -5.89 25.49 -7.43
CA GLY A 174 -5.07 24.47 -6.73
C GLY A 174 -4.43 24.96 -5.42
N CYS A 175 -4.91 26.09 -4.91
CA CYS A 175 -4.47 26.75 -3.69
C CYS A 175 -5.25 26.14 -2.53
N LEU A 176 -4.75 25.01 -2.02
CA LEU A 176 -5.19 24.47 -0.75
C LEU A 176 -4.53 25.29 0.37
N GLY A 177 -5.22 26.31 0.87
CA GLY A 177 -4.84 26.97 2.12
C GLY A 177 -5.28 28.41 2.26
N SER A 178 -6.50 28.60 2.81
CA SER A 178 -6.82 29.77 3.61
C SER A 178 -5.78 29.95 4.72
N ASP A 179 -5.38 31.20 4.98
CA ASP A 179 -4.48 31.57 6.08
C ASP A 179 -4.93 30.93 7.39
N GLY A 180 -4.13 29.98 7.88
CA GLY A 180 -4.32 29.44 9.23
C GLY A 180 -4.30 27.92 9.37
N ASP A 181 -3.86 27.13 8.38
CA ASP A 181 -3.63 25.69 8.60
C ASP A 181 -2.59 25.48 9.72
N PRO A 182 -2.98 25.05 10.93
CA PRO A 182 -2.06 24.77 12.03
C PRO A 182 -1.22 23.53 11.74
N THR A 183 -1.42 22.85 10.59
CA THR A 183 -0.58 21.74 10.15
C THR A 183 0.72 22.17 9.45
N LEU A 184 0.89 23.46 9.17
CA LEU A 184 2.14 24.04 8.67
C LEU A 184 3.19 24.35 9.75
N THR A 185 2.83 24.36 11.04
CA THR A 185 3.80 24.55 12.12
C THR A 185 4.62 23.29 12.29
N ASP A 186 5.81 23.29 11.68
CA ASP A 186 7.00 22.51 12.04
C ASP A 186 6.68 21.14 12.66
N TYR A 187 5.95 20.30 11.92
CA TYR A 187 5.49 19.01 12.46
C TYR A 187 6.71 18.19 12.88
N VAL A 188 6.78 17.92 14.20
CA VAL A 188 7.68 17.01 14.94
C VAL A 188 7.46 15.56 14.50
N ALA A 189 7.54 15.32 13.20
CA ALA A 189 7.35 14.04 12.55
C ALA A 189 8.50 13.82 11.55
N THR A 190 8.69 12.57 11.15
CA THR A 190 9.78 12.17 10.26
C THR A 190 9.68 12.88 8.91
N ARG A 191 10.55 13.86 8.68
CA ARG A 191 10.62 14.68 7.44
C ARG A 191 11.20 13.95 6.22
N TRP A 192 11.73 12.74 6.42
CA TRP A 192 12.54 12.01 5.44
C TRP A 192 11.81 11.67 4.14
N TYR A 193 10.48 11.59 4.17
CA TYR A 193 9.63 11.26 3.02
C TYR A 193 8.86 12.46 2.48
N ARG A 194 9.05 13.66 3.05
CA ARG A 194 8.35 14.87 2.60
C ARG A 194 8.91 15.34 1.26
N ALA A 195 8.01 15.72 0.37
CA ALA A 195 8.37 16.26 -0.94
C ALA A 195 9.00 17.67 -0.84
N PRO A 196 9.88 18.06 -1.77
CA PRO A 196 10.56 19.36 -1.75
C PRO A 196 9.62 20.55 -1.63
N GLU A 197 8.52 20.55 -2.37
CA GLU A 197 7.49 21.60 -2.37
C GLU A 197 6.83 21.77 -1.00
N ILE A 198 6.73 20.69 -0.20
CA ILE A 198 6.21 20.75 1.17
C ILE A 198 7.26 21.31 2.14
N LEU A 199 8.53 20.95 1.95
CA LEU A 199 9.62 21.43 2.81
C LEU A 199 9.88 22.93 2.65
N ILE A 200 9.69 23.47 1.44
CA ILE A 200 9.85 24.90 1.13
C ILE A 200 8.54 25.69 1.21
N ALA A 201 7.52 25.11 1.87
CA ALA A 201 6.24 25.74 2.21
C ALA A 201 5.45 26.28 1.00
N ASN A 202 5.47 25.55 -0.14
CA ASN A 202 4.51 25.82 -1.20
C ASN A 202 3.09 25.45 -0.72
N ARG A 203 2.14 26.37 -0.90
CA ARG A 203 0.73 26.18 -0.55
C ARG A 203 -0.06 25.37 -1.60
N ARG A 204 0.56 25.02 -2.74
CA ARG A 204 -0.07 24.19 -3.78
C ARG A 204 0.24 22.71 -3.56
N TYR A 205 -0.77 21.98 -3.09
CA TYR A 205 -0.67 20.54 -2.88
C TYR A 205 -1.15 19.80 -4.13
N THR A 206 -0.39 18.79 -4.55
CA THR A 206 -0.77 17.91 -5.67
C THR A 206 -0.60 16.44 -5.30
N LYS A 207 -1.13 15.54 -6.14
CA LYS A 207 -0.91 14.08 -6.04
C LYS A 207 0.58 13.72 -6.05
N GLY A 208 1.42 14.57 -6.65
CA GLY A 208 2.87 14.37 -6.74
C GLY A 208 3.58 14.24 -5.39
N ILE A 209 3.01 14.78 -4.30
CA ILE A 209 3.61 14.68 -2.95
C ILE A 209 3.65 13.22 -2.46
N ASP A 210 2.56 12.48 -2.70
CA ASP A 210 2.50 11.06 -2.36
C ASP A 210 3.44 10.25 -3.28
N MET A 211 3.54 10.64 -4.55
CA MET A 211 4.44 9.98 -5.52
C MET A 211 5.92 10.15 -5.15
N TRP A 212 6.30 11.32 -4.62
CA TRP A 212 7.63 11.51 -4.03
C TRP A 212 7.89 10.55 -2.87
N SER A 213 6.94 10.47 -1.95
CA SER A 213 7.02 9.60 -0.77
C SER A 213 7.18 8.12 -1.18
N ILE A 214 6.46 7.69 -2.22
CA ILE A 214 6.61 6.37 -2.85
C ILE A 214 8.02 6.15 -3.41
N GLY A 215 8.60 7.14 -4.09
CA GLY A 215 9.98 7.08 -4.57
C GLY A 215 10.99 6.87 -3.42
N CYS A 216 10.79 7.57 -2.29
CA CYS A 216 11.60 7.39 -1.09
C CYS A 216 11.43 5.98 -0.49
N ILE A 217 10.21 5.46 -0.42
CA ILE A 217 9.92 4.10 0.08
C ILE A 217 10.59 3.03 -0.79
N LEU A 218 10.52 3.16 -2.12
CA LEU A 218 11.18 2.22 -3.04
C LEU A 218 12.70 2.24 -2.85
N ALA A 219 13.30 3.44 -2.77
CA ALA A 219 14.72 3.57 -2.52
C ALA A 219 15.13 2.94 -1.18
N GLU A 220 14.34 3.13 -0.13
CA GLU A 220 14.57 2.55 1.20
C GLU A 220 14.45 1.03 1.22
N MET A 221 13.48 0.45 0.49
CA MET A 221 13.40 -1.01 0.29
C MET A 221 14.64 -1.56 -0.42
N CYS A 222 15.22 -0.79 -1.36
CA CYS A 222 16.42 -1.19 -2.08
C CYS A 222 17.66 -1.14 -1.19
N MET A 223 17.89 -0.04 -0.46
CA MET A 223 19.12 0.19 0.31
C MET A 223 19.08 -0.30 1.77
N GLY A 224 17.89 -0.62 2.30
CA GLY A 224 17.71 -1.07 3.70
C GLY A 224 17.69 0.07 4.73
N LYS A 225 17.75 1.32 4.30
CA LYS A 225 17.77 2.52 5.16
C LYS A 225 17.12 3.71 4.45
N PRO A 226 16.68 4.76 5.16
CA PRO A 226 16.11 5.94 4.52
C PRO A 226 17.08 6.63 3.57
N ILE A 227 16.60 7.04 2.39
CA ILE A 227 17.41 7.72 1.37
C ILE A 227 17.81 9.15 1.78
N PHE A 228 16.90 9.88 2.43
CA PHE A 228 17.11 11.27 2.84
C PHE A 228 16.87 11.47 4.35
N PRO A 229 17.77 11.01 5.23
CA PRO A 229 17.62 11.17 6.68
C PRO A 229 18.10 12.57 7.14
N GLY A 230 17.35 13.62 6.81
CA GLY A 230 17.69 14.99 7.19
C GLY A 230 17.40 15.33 8.66
N THR A 231 18.33 16.04 9.30
CA THR A 231 18.26 16.44 10.73
C THR A 231 17.44 17.70 10.96
N SER A 232 17.38 18.59 9.96
CA SER A 232 16.58 19.82 9.93
C SER A 232 15.88 19.97 8.57
N THR A 233 14.97 20.93 8.42
CA THR A 233 14.34 21.23 7.12
C THR A 233 15.37 21.64 6.08
N VAL A 234 16.32 22.50 6.45
CA VAL A 234 17.43 22.92 5.57
C VAL A 234 18.28 21.72 5.16
N ASN A 235 18.71 20.90 6.13
CA ASN A 235 19.53 19.73 5.84
C ASN A 235 18.78 18.68 4.99
N GLN A 236 17.47 18.54 5.18
CA GLN A 236 16.63 17.68 4.34
C GLN A 236 16.63 18.16 2.89
N VAL A 237 16.46 19.46 2.66
CA VAL A 237 16.48 20.06 1.32
C VAL A 237 17.87 19.92 0.68
N GLU A 238 18.95 20.20 1.41
CA GLU A 238 20.34 20.01 0.94
C GLU A 238 20.59 18.57 0.47
N ARG A 239 20.20 17.58 1.27
CA ARG A 239 20.34 16.16 0.93
C ARG A 239 19.58 15.79 -0.33
N ILE A 240 18.36 16.31 -0.48
CA ILE A 240 17.55 16.06 -1.66
C ILE A 240 18.23 16.66 -2.89
N MET A 241 18.57 17.95 -2.85
CA MET A 241 19.13 18.69 -3.98
C MET A 241 20.51 18.19 -4.42
N ALA A 242 21.29 17.63 -3.49
CA ALA A 242 22.55 16.96 -3.80
C ALA A 242 22.36 15.67 -4.64
N SER A 243 21.18 15.05 -4.63
CA SER A 243 20.95 13.74 -5.26
C SER A 243 20.15 13.78 -6.56
N ILE A 244 19.21 14.72 -6.68
CA ILE A 244 18.29 14.80 -7.82
C ILE A 244 18.85 15.71 -8.94
N PRO A 245 18.31 15.61 -10.17
CA PRO A 245 18.60 16.59 -11.22
C PRO A 245 18.33 18.03 -10.74
N SER A 246 19.16 18.99 -11.18
CA SER A 246 18.95 20.39 -10.79
C SER A 246 17.62 20.86 -11.39
N PRO A 247 16.74 21.49 -10.60
CA PRO A 247 15.51 22.05 -11.14
C PRO A 247 15.82 23.19 -12.10
N THR A 248 14.99 23.34 -13.13
CA THR A 248 15.10 24.50 -14.03
C THR A 248 14.64 25.77 -13.31
N PRO A 249 15.02 26.96 -13.78
CA PRO A 249 14.48 28.22 -13.25
C PRO A 249 12.94 28.25 -13.23
N ASP A 250 12.29 27.70 -14.26
CA ASP A 250 10.84 27.59 -14.32
C ASP A 250 10.27 26.69 -13.24
N ASP A 251 10.93 25.55 -12.96
CA ASP A 251 10.54 24.66 -11.86
C ASP A 251 10.64 25.37 -10.51
N ILE A 252 11.67 26.19 -10.30
CA ILE A 252 11.85 26.99 -9.08
C ILE A 252 10.77 28.05 -8.98
N ASN A 253 10.51 28.81 -10.05
CA ASN A 253 9.51 29.89 -10.06
C ASN A 253 8.08 29.35 -9.82
N MET A 254 7.76 28.18 -10.38
CA MET A 254 6.47 27.53 -10.19
C MET A 254 6.23 27.11 -8.73
N ILE A 255 7.28 26.64 -8.04
CA ILE A 255 7.14 26.08 -6.69
C ILE A 255 7.41 27.11 -5.59
N CYS A 256 8.37 28.01 -5.78
CA CYS A 256 8.87 28.94 -4.78
C CYS A 256 8.26 30.34 -4.91
N SER A 257 6.94 30.44 -5.06
CA SER A 257 6.26 31.72 -5.33
C SER A 257 6.41 32.78 -4.24
N SER A 258 6.80 32.40 -3.01
CA SER A 258 7.01 33.30 -1.86
C SER A 258 8.45 33.78 -1.64
N GLY A 259 9.40 33.38 -2.50
CA GLY A 259 10.80 33.83 -2.46
C GLY A 259 11.70 33.13 -1.41
N VAL A 260 11.19 32.78 -0.22
CA VAL A 260 11.97 32.11 0.84
C VAL A 260 12.51 30.75 0.39
N GLY A 261 11.69 29.98 -0.33
CA GLY A 261 12.09 28.69 -0.90
C GLY A 261 13.22 28.83 -1.93
N SER A 262 13.22 29.90 -2.73
CA SER A 262 14.21 30.11 -3.79
C SER A 262 15.63 30.28 -3.23
N SER A 263 15.79 31.00 -2.12
CA SER A 263 17.09 31.16 -1.46
C SER A 263 17.60 29.84 -0.88
N MET A 264 16.73 29.06 -0.25
CA MET A 264 17.09 27.73 0.29
C MET A 264 17.54 26.78 -0.82
N ILE A 265 16.83 26.77 -1.95
CA ILE A 265 17.17 25.94 -3.11
C ILE A 265 18.48 26.36 -3.76
N LYS A 266 18.74 27.67 -3.89
CA LYS A 266 20.02 28.18 -4.43
C LYS A 266 21.20 27.74 -3.57
N ASN A 267 21.09 27.90 -2.24
CA ASN A 267 22.12 27.47 -1.31
C ASN A 267 22.32 25.96 -1.35
N ALA A 268 21.24 25.17 -1.32
CA ALA A 268 21.30 23.72 -1.42
C ALA A 268 21.87 23.21 -2.76
N SER A 269 21.72 23.97 -3.85
CA SER A 269 22.26 23.61 -5.17
C SER A 269 23.78 23.82 -5.30
N SER A 270 24.41 24.50 -4.35
CA SER A 270 25.88 24.64 -4.27
C SER A 270 26.58 23.40 -3.71
N VAL A 271 25.82 22.45 -3.15
CA VAL A 271 26.36 21.22 -2.58
C VAL A 271 26.83 20.28 -3.70
N GLN A 272 27.93 19.55 -3.45
CA GLN A 272 28.45 18.55 -4.38
C GLN A 272 27.38 17.49 -4.71
N LYS A 273 27.17 17.26 -6.02
CA LYS A 273 26.19 16.28 -6.48
C LYS A 273 26.68 14.84 -6.32
N VAL A 274 25.77 13.97 -5.89
CA VAL A 274 25.97 12.52 -5.78
C VAL A 274 24.82 11.83 -6.49
N SER A 275 25.11 10.93 -7.44
CA SER A 275 24.04 10.25 -8.18
C SER A 275 23.21 9.34 -7.28
N LEU A 276 21.91 9.22 -7.55
CA LEU A 276 21.02 8.29 -6.83
C LEU A 276 21.53 6.85 -6.87
N LYS A 277 22.11 6.41 -8.00
CA LYS A 277 22.73 5.08 -8.14
C LYS A 277 23.87 4.89 -7.13
N SER A 278 24.71 5.91 -6.93
CA SER A 278 25.81 5.85 -5.95
C SER A 278 25.31 5.83 -4.51
N ILE A 279 24.21 6.53 -4.21
CA ILE A 279 23.62 6.56 -2.86
C ILE A 279 22.98 5.21 -2.51
N ILE A 280 22.25 4.64 -3.47
CA ILE A 280 21.49 3.39 -3.27
C ILE A 280 22.42 2.16 -3.32
N GLY A 281 23.46 2.18 -4.15
CA GLY A 281 24.40 1.06 -4.32
C GLY A 281 23.88 0.03 -5.33
N GLN A 282 23.78 -1.23 -4.93
CA GLN A 282 23.30 -2.30 -5.81
C GLN A 282 21.78 -2.19 -6.02
N ILE A 283 21.39 -1.84 -7.24
CA ILE A 283 19.99 -1.69 -7.65
C ILE A 283 19.84 -2.12 -9.12
N SER A 284 18.70 -2.70 -9.48
CA SER A 284 18.38 -3.02 -10.87
C SER A 284 18.04 -1.76 -11.67
N ASP A 285 18.37 -1.75 -12.96
CA ASP A 285 18.21 -0.54 -13.78
C ASP A 285 16.74 -0.09 -13.92
N ASP A 286 15.80 -1.03 -13.90
CA ASP A 286 14.37 -0.74 -13.94
C ASP A 286 13.85 -0.13 -12.63
N ALA A 287 14.34 -0.57 -11.47
CA ALA A 287 14.04 0.04 -10.18
C ALA A 287 14.60 1.46 -10.10
N LEU A 288 15.86 1.64 -10.53
CA LEU A 288 16.50 2.95 -10.59
C LEU A 288 15.77 3.89 -11.55
N SER A 289 15.32 3.39 -12.71
CA SER A 289 14.50 4.15 -13.67
C SER A 289 13.22 4.67 -13.03
N LEU A 290 12.49 3.82 -12.31
CA LEU A 290 11.27 4.22 -11.60
C LEU A 290 11.57 5.26 -10.50
N ILE A 291 12.62 5.06 -9.69
CA ILE A 291 13.04 6.03 -8.66
C ILE A 291 13.35 7.39 -9.28
N ASN A 292 14.10 7.45 -10.38
CA ASN A 292 14.46 8.70 -11.05
C ASN A 292 13.23 9.45 -11.58
N LYS A 293 12.18 8.73 -11.98
CA LYS A 293 10.92 9.31 -12.47
C LYS A 293 9.97 9.77 -11.34
N LEU A 294 10.20 9.32 -10.10
CA LEU A 294 9.44 9.72 -8.91
C LEU A 294 10.14 10.82 -8.11
N LEU A 295 11.47 10.75 -7.98
CA LEU A 295 12.28 11.71 -7.24
C LEU A 295 12.68 12.91 -8.11
N ILE A 296 11.68 13.63 -8.61
CA ILE A 296 11.83 14.85 -9.40
C ILE A 296 11.38 16.06 -8.57
N PHE A 297 12.11 17.17 -8.66
CA PHE A 297 11.79 18.39 -7.93
C PHE A 297 10.38 18.91 -8.26
N ASN A 298 10.07 19.09 -9.54
CA ASN A 298 8.75 19.53 -9.98
C ASN A 298 7.69 18.43 -9.81
N PRO A 299 6.63 18.64 -8.99
CA PRO A 299 5.61 17.62 -8.74
C PRO A 299 4.80 17.24 -9.98
N ASN A 300 4.64 18.15 -10.94
CA ASN A 300 3.89 17.90 -12.19
C ASN A 300 4.68 17.08 -13.20
N LYS A 301 6.00 16.93 -13.01
CA LYS A 301 6.88 16.10 -13.85
C LYS A 301 7.05 14.68 -13.29
N ARG A 302 6.52 14.40 -12.09
CA ARG A 302 6.54 13.05 -11.49
C ARG A 302 5.50 12.19 -12.16
N LEU A 303 5.82 10.91 -12.36
CA LEU A 303 4.82 9.94 -12.79
C LEU A 303 3.67 9.85 -11.79
N THR A 304 2.46 9.73 -12.32
CA THR A 304 1.25 9.37 -11.58
C THR A 304 1.27 7.90 -11.17
N ALA A 305 0.43 7.51 -10.21
CA ALA A 305 0.31 6.12 -9.81
C ALA A 305 -0.12 5.19 -10.96
N GLU A 306 -0.96 5.70 -11.88
CA GLU A 306 -1.40 5.00 -13.08
C GLU A 306 -0.24 4.76 -14.05
N GLU A 307 0.52 5.80 -14.42
CA GLU A 307 1.69 5.65 -15.30
C GLU A 307 2.80 4.79 -14.67
N CYS A 308 2.90 4.76 -13.33
CA CYS A 308 3.82 3.88 -12.63
C CYS A 308 3.44 2.39 -12.72
N LEU A 309 2.15 2.05 -12.81
CA LEU A 309 1.68 0.67 -12.96
C LEU A 309 2.05 0.08 -14.32
N GLU A 310 2.22 0.94 -15.34
CA GLU A 310 2.67 0.55 -16.68
C GLU A 310 4.20 0.39 -16.79
N GLN A 311 4.96 0.70 -15.75
CA GLN A 311 6.42 0.60 -15.81
C GLN A 311 6.90 -0.85 -15.71
N TYR A 312 7.99 -1.16 -16.43
CA TYR A 312 8.60 -2.49 -16.48
C TYR A 312 8.88 -3.09 -15.09
N TYR A 313 9.26 -2.25 -14.11
CA TYR A 313 9.56 -2.68 -12.75
C TYR A 313 8.43 -3.51 -12.08
N VAL A 314 7.17 -3.14 -12.34
CA VAL A 314 5.98 -3.82 -11.77
C VAL A 314 5.17 -4.61 -12.80
N SER A 315 5.60 -4.61 -14.07
CA SER A 315 4.90 -5.27 -15.20
C SER A 315 4.49 -6.72 -14.94
N ARG A 316 5.28 -7.49 -14.18
CA ARG A 316 4.98 -8.87 -13.81
C ARG A 316 3.67 -9.03 -13.03
N PHE A 317 3.24 -7.99 -12.31
CA PHE A 317 2.04 -8.00 -11.47
C PHE A 317 0.93 -7.11 -12.02
N HIS A 318 1.20 -6.33 -13.06
CA HIS A 318 0.25 -5.40 -13.66
C HIS A 318 -0.99 -6.15 -14.18
N ASP A 319 -2.16 -5.69 -13.75
CA ASP A 319 -3.46 -6.25 -14.10
C ASP A 319 -4.52 -5.15 -14.08
N PRO A 320 -4.84 -4.55 -15.25
CA PRO A 320 -5.78 -3.44 -15.34
C PRO A 320 -7.17 -3.73 -14.75
N ASP A 321 -7.64 -4.98 -14.84
CA ASP A 321 -8.97 -5.37 -14.34
C ASP A 321 -9.03 -5.34 -12.81
N GLN A 322 -7.87 -5.50 -12.16
CA GLN A 322 -7.73 -5.44 -10.70
C GLN A 322 -7.34 -4.05 -10.20
N GLU A 323 -6.97 -3.12 -11.09
CA GLU A 323 -6.48 -1.76 -10.78
C GLU A 323 -7.59 -0.73 -10.86
N VAL A 324 -8.61 -0.95 -10.04
CA VAL A 324 -9.84 -0.15 -10.01
C VAL A 324 -9.62 1.30 -9.56
N THR A 325 -10.51 2.18 -10.01
CA THR A 325 -10.62 3.57 -9.57
C THR A 325 -11.91 3.79 -8.80
N LEU A 326 -12.00 4.88 -8.05
CA LEU A 326 -13.25 5.36 -7.47
C LEU A 326 -14.13 5.93 -8.59
N CYS A 327 -15.37 5.45 -8.70
CA CYS A 327 -16.33 5.94 -9.70
C CYS A 327 -16.77 7.40 -9.46
N THR A 328 -16.51 7.94 -8.27
CA THR A 328 -16.90 9.30 -7.85
C THR A 328 -15.82 9.87 -6.95
N ASN A 329 -15.68 11.19 -6.95
CA ASN A 329 -14.86 11.88 -5.95
C ASN A 329 -15.29 11.49 -4.54
N VAL A 330 -14.32 11.41 -3.63
CA VAL A 330 -14.63 11.23 -2.21
C VAL A 330 -15.29 12.52 -1.73
N VAL A 331 -16.50 12.41 -1.19
CA VAL A 331 -17.21 13.53 -0.55
C VAL A 331 -17.20 13.26 0.94
N ILE A 332 -16.47 14.09 1.69
CA ILE A 332 -16.57 14.11 3.14
C ILE A 332 -17.80 14.96 3.51
N PRO A 333 -18.56 14.61 4.56
CA PRO A 333 -19.76 15.35 4.96
C PRO A 333 -19.54 16.86 5.22
N PHE A 334 -18.29 17.29 5.43
CA PHE A 334 -17.91 18.68 5.59
C PHE A 334 -16.66 18.94 4.75
N ASN A 335 -16.59 20.11 4.14
CA ASN A 335 -15.38 20.56 3.47
C ASN A 335 -14.25 20.75 4.50
N ASP A 336 -13.01 20.54 4.09
CA ASP A 336 -11.82 20.62 4.95
C ASP A 336 -11.67 21.99 5.65
N ASP A 337 -12.27 23.03 5.06
CA ASP A 337 -12.25 24.42 5.53
C ASP A 337 -13.25 24.69 6.68
N VAL A 338 -14.20 23.78 6.93
CA VAL A 338 -15.21 23.96 7.97
C VAL A 338 -14.63 23.58 9.34
N ARG A 339 -14.45 24.58 10.20
CA ARG A 339 -13.97 24.42 11.58
C ARG A 339 -15.14 24.22 12.55
N LEU A 340 -15.57 22.97 12.73
CA LEU A 340 -16.59 22.61 13.73
C LEU A 340 -16.04 22.63 15.16
N THR A 341 -16.90 22.79 16.16
CA THR A 341 -16.49 22.66 17.56
C THR A 341 -16.05 21.22 17.86
N VAL A 342 -15.28 21.04 18.94
CA VAL A 342 -14.87 19.70 19.39
C VAL A 342 -16.08 18.81 19.69
N ASP A 343 -17.11 19.38 20.30
CA ASP A 343 -18.34 18.66 20.64
C ASP A 343 -19.13 18.27 19.37
N ASP A 344 -19.17 19.13 18.35
CA ASP A 344 -19.80 18.80 17.07
C ASP A 344 -19.10 17.63 16.37
N TYR A 345 -17.76 17.65 16.31
CA TYR A 345 -16.99 16.52 15.76
C TYR A 345 -17.29 15.23 16.52
N ARG A 346 -17.29 15.29 17.85
CA ARG A 346 -17.57 14.13 18.71
C ARG A 346 -18.99 13.60 18.51
N ASN A 347 -19.99 14.48 18.56
CA ASN A 347 -21.40 14.12 18.43
C ASN A 347 -21.70 13.49 17.06
N LYS A 348 -21.13 14.06 15.99
CA LYS A 348 -21.28 13.50 14.63
C LYS A 348 -20.65 12.11 14.51
N LEU A 349 -19.46 11.88 15.09
CA LEU A 349 -18.86 10.53 15.11
C LEU A 349 -19.75 9.53 15.84
N TYR A 350 -20.30 9.91 16.98
CA TYR A 350 -21.18 9.04 17.76
C TYR A 350 -22.52 8.80 17.05
N GLU A 351 -23.03 9.78 16.32
CA GLU A 351 -24.20 9.59 15.46
C GLU A 351 -23.92 8.56 14.36
N LEU A 352 -22.76 8.67 13.68
CA LEU A 352 -22.35 7.71 12.65
C LEU A 352 -22.20 6.28 13.21
N MET A 353 -21.71 6.13 14.45
CA MET A 353 -21.68 4.84 15.16
C MET A 353 -23.09 4.28 15.36
N SER A 354 -24.05 5.12 15.78
CA SER A 354 -25.43 4.69 16.02
C SER A 354 -26.14 4.25 14.73
N ARG A 355 -25.90 4.95 13.61
CA ARG A 355 -26.46 4.61 12.30
C ARG A 355 -25.89 3.30 11.76
N THR A 356 -24.57 3.09 11.89
CA THR A 356 -23.90 1.83 11.49
C THR A 356 -24.43 0.64 12.29
N THR A 357 -24.76 0.85 13.57
CA THR A 357 -25.37 -0.18 14.42
C THR A 357 -26.81 -0.50 14.02
N ARG A 358 -27.60 0.50 13.60
CA ARG A 358 -28.99 0.29 13.13
C ARG A 358 -29.08 -0.48 11.81
N THR A 359 -28.15 -0.27 10.88
CA THR A 359 -28.13 -1.03 9.61
C THR A 359 -27.88 -2.52 9.81
N ILE A 360 -27.21 -2.92 10.92
CA ILE A 360 -26.95 -4.32 11.27
C ILE A 360 -28.15 -4.96 12.01
N VAL A 361 -29.04 -4.17 12.62
CA VAL A 361 -30.16 -4.67 13.45
C VAL A 361 -31.52 -4.60 12.73
N LEU A 362 -31.64 -3.89 11.60
CA LEU A 362 -32.84 -3.95 10.77
C LEU A 362 -32.85 -5.24 9.93
N LYS A 363 -33.64 -6.23 10.38
CA LYS A 363 -34.11 -7.37 9.56
C LYS A 363 -34.57 -6.88 8.17
N PRO A 364 -34.40 -7.68 7.10
CA PRO A 364 -34.75 -7.26 5.75
C PRO A 364 -36.25 -6.94 5.70
N LYS A 365 -36.59 -5.66 5.53
CA LYS A 365 -37.91 -5.29 5.06
C LYS A 365 -37.98 -5.68 3.59
N LEU A 366 -38.94 -6.55 3.27
CA LEU A 366 -39.33 -6.86 1.90
C LEU A 366 -39.49 -5.54 1.12
N PHE A 367 -38.74 -5.41 0.04
CA PHE A 367 -38.97 -4.36 -0.95
C PHE A 367 -40.18 -4.72 -1.81
N THR A 368 -40.91 -3.68 -2.20
CA THR A 368 -42.19 -3.68 -2.92
C THR A 368 -42.12 -4.29 -4.34
N PRO A 369 -43.26 -4.71 -4.94
CA PRO A 369 -43.28 -5.61 -6.10
C PRO A 369 -42.87 -5.05 -7.48
N GLU A 370 -42.46 -3.79 -7.59
CA GLU A 370 -42.37 -3.12 -8.91
C GLU A 370 -40.97 -3.02 -9.54
N MET A 371 -39.93 -3.62 -8.93
CA MET A 371 -38.63 -3.82 -9.60
C MET A 371 -38.32 -5.29 -9.96
N SER A 372 -39.37 -6.11 -10.10
CA SER A 372 -39.24 -7.56 -10.33
C SER A 372 -39.09 -7.98 -11.80
N SER A 373 -39.08 -7.09 -12.80
CA SER A 373 -38.98 -7.49 -14.21
C SER A 373 -37.55 -7.56 -14.76
N VAL A 374 -36.59 -6.84 -14.17
CA VAL A 374 -35.20 -6.80 -14.67
C VAL A 374 -34.27 -7.80 -13.97
N CYS A 375 -34.61 -8.27 -12.75
CA CYS A 375 -33.83 -9.30 -12.05
C CYS A 375 -34.30 -10.76 -12.32
N ARG A 376 -35.42 -10.97 -13.03
CA ARG A 376 -35.90 -12.33 -13.38
C ARG A 376 -35.13 -13.00 -14.53
N ASN A 377 -34.40 -12.23 -15.35
CA ASN A 377 -33.63 -12.77 -16.47
C ASN A 377 -32.26 -13.31 -16.04
N THR A 378 -31.66 -12.78 -14.99
CA THR A 378 -30.35 -13.21 -14.48
C THR A 378 -30.44 -14.51 -13.67
N GLU A 379 -31.50 -14.71 -12.89
CA GLU A 379 -31.72 -15.96 -12.14
C GLU A 379 -32.14 -17.13 -13.05
N LYS A 380 -32.87 -16.87 -14.16
CA LYS A 380 -33.15 -17.90 -15.18
C LYS A 380 -31.89 -18.35 -15.91
N TYR A 381 -30.95 -17.44 -16.16
CA TYR A 381 -29.66 -17.77 -16.77
C TYR A 381 -28.80 -18.65 -15.84
N ILE A 382 -28.77 -18.34 -14.53
CA ILE A 382 -27.99 -19.09 -13.53
C ILE A 382 -28.63 -20.47 -13.23
N LYS A 383 -29.97 -20.57 -13.17
CA LYS A 383 -30.67 -21.86 -12.93
C LYS A 383 -30.64 -22.81 -14.13
N ASN A 384 -30.58 -22.29 -15.36
CA ASN A 384 -30.50 -23.13 -16.56
C ASN A 384 -29.06 -23.61 -16.85
N HIS A 385 -28.02 -22.91 -16.38
CA HIS A 385 -26.62 -23.32 -16.60
C HIS A 385 -26.00 -24.18 -15.48
N MET A 386 -26.67 -24.36 -14.34
CA MET A 386 -26.20 -25.26 -13.26
C MET A 386 -26.88 -26.64 -13.23
N LYS A 387 -27.70 -27.00 -14.22
CA LYS A 387 -28.44 -28.28 -14.25
C LYS A 387 -27.97 -29.31 -15.29
N THR A 388 -26.85 -29.13 -15.95
CA THR A 388 -26.39 -30.05 -17.02
C THR A 388 -25.01 -30.69 -16.82
N HIS A 389 -24.42 -30.67 -15.62
CA HIS A 389 -23.11 -31.32 -15.39
C HIS A 389 -23.00 -32.24 -14.17
N ASP A 390 -24.11 -32.86 -13.74
CA ASP A 390 -24.05 -34.02 -12.85
C ASP A 390 -24.97 -35.13 -13.34
N ARG A 391 -24.45 -36.00 -14.22
CA ARG A 391 -24.79 -37.43 -14.30
C ARG A 391 -23.89 -38.16 -15.31
N ALA A 392 -23.47 -39.36 -14.89
CA ALA A 392 -22.66 -40.38 -15.58
C ALA A 392 -21.13 -40.23 -15.43
N TYR A 393 -20.55 -40.94 -14.46
CA TYR A 393 -20.01 -42.29 -14.67
C TYR A 393 -19.68 -42.96 -13.33
N VAL A 394 -20.07 -44.23 -13.21
CA VAL A 394 -19.89 -45.15 -12.08
C VAL A 394 -18.78 -46.16 -12.43
N SER A 395 -18.06 -46.66 -11.41
CA SER A 395 -17.18 -47.86 -11.35
C SER A 395 -15.80 -47.73 -12.06
N HIS A 396 -14.65 -48.21 -11.55
CA HIS A 396 -14.31 -49.34 -10.66
C HIS A 396 -13.02 -49.09 -9.82
N SER A 397 -13.01 -49.63 -8.59
CA SER A 397 -11.92 -50.21 -7.77
C SER A 397 -10.51 -49.60 -7.65
N GLU A 398 -10.12 -49.26 -6.41
CA GLU A 398 -8.78 -49.57 -5.85
C GLU A 398 -8.92 -50.13 -4.41
N PRO A 399 -8.01 -51.02 -3.96
CA PRO A 399 -8.19 -51.81 -2.74
C PRO A 399 -7.76 -51.08 -1.46
N LYS A 400 -8.44 -51.43 -0.36
CA LYS A 400 -8.19 -50.98 1.02
C LYS A 400 -6.93 -51.61 1.61
N MET A 401 -6.18 -50.83 2.41
CA MET A 401 -5.39 -51.34 3.54
C MET A 401 -5.59 -50.42 4.74
N GLY A 402 -6.08 -51.01 5.84
CA GLY A 402 -6.31 -50.37 7.13
C GLY A 402 -5.08 -50.39 8.05
N PRO A 403 -5.21 -49.91 9.30
CA PRO A 403 -4.09 -49.51 10.15
C PRO A 403 -3.68 -50.61 11.13
N ILE A 404 -2.37 -50.74 11.45
CA ILE A 404 -1.90 -51.56 12.58
C ILE A 404 -0.79 -50.85 13.38
N ARG A 405 -0.86 -51.15 14.67
CA ARG A 405 -0.23 -50.60 15.89
C ARG A 405 1.31 -50.72 16.01
N SER A 406 1.79 -49.94 16.98
CA SER A 406 3.05 -49.96 17.75
C SER A 406 3.71 -51.32 18.00
N HIS A 407 5.06 -51.34 18.03
CA HIS A 407 5.84 -51.72 19.22
C HIS A 407 7.32 -51.34 19.10
N VAL A 408 7.90 -51.09 20.27
CA VAL A 408 9.27 -50.69 20.65
C VAL A 408 10.23 -51.87 20.59
N THR A 409 11.49 -51.68 20.12
CA THR A 409 12.70 -52.17 20.83
C THR A 409 14.00 -51.54 20.34
N VAL A 410 14.94 -51.52 21.29
CA VAL A 410 16.24 -50.86 21.42
C VAL A 410 17.37 -51.59 20.69
N ALA A 411 18.40 -50.88 20.19
CA ALA A 411 19.83 -51.22 20.39
C ALA A 411 20.79 -50.29 19.61
N THR A 412 21.47 -49.42 20.38
CA THR A 412 22.93 -49.16 20.47
C THR A 412 23.88 -49.15 19.27
N SER A 413 24.89 -48.27 19.46
CA SER A 413 26.25 -48.21 18.87
C SER A 413 26.36 -47.43 17.56
N ASN A 414 27.44 -46.72 17.21
CA ASN A 414 28.52 -45.99 17.87
C ASN A 414 29.43 -45.52 16.70
N ILE A 415 30.15 -44.41 16.85
CA ILE A 415 31.52 -44.20 16.33
C ILE A 415 31.74 -43.72 14.86
N ARG A 416 32.36 -42.52 14.82
CA ARG A 416 33.44 -41.98 13.92
C ARG A 416 33.13 -41.68 12.45
N SER A 417 33.36 -40.46 11.95
CA SER A 417 34.57 -39.61 11.80
C SER A 417 35.27 -39.79 10.45
N ASP A 418 35.67 -38.62 9.92
CA ASP A 418 36.72 -38.37 8.93
C ASP A 418 36.38 -38.10 7.44
N SER A 419 36.40 -36.79 7.11
CA SER A 419 37.49 -36.07 6.44
C SER A 419 38.17 -36.65 5.17
N LYS A 420 38.24 -35.78 4.13
CA LYS A 420 39.30 -35.56 3.09
C LYS A 420 38.82 -35.73 1.63
N VAL A 421 38.71 -34.67 0.80
CA VAL A 421 39.73 -33.91 0.00
C VAL A 421 39.87 -34.41 -1.47
N VAL A 422 39.31 -33.62 -2.43
CA VAL A 422 39.88 -33.03 -3.70
C VAL A 422 40.42 -33.99 -4.81
N PRO A 423 40.60 -33.61 -6.11
CA PRO A 423 39.72 -33.10 -7.19
C PRO A 423 39.84 -33.94 -8.52
N LYS A 424 39.12 -33.56 -9.61
CA LYS A 424 39.73 -33.34 -10.96
C LYS A 424 38.73 -32.92 -12.05
N ASN A 425 39.19 -31.90 -12.80
CA ASN A 425 38.85 -31.43 -14.14
C ASN A 425 38.18 -32.40 -15.14
N SER A 426 37.23 -31.88 -15.93
CA SER A 426 37.36 -31.86 -17.40
C SER A 426 36.32 -30.97 -18.11
N ARG A 427 36.85 -29.90 -18.71
CA ARG A 427 36.61 -29.36 -20.07
C ARG A 427 35.20 -29.05 -20.60
N ILE A 428 35.16 -27.79 -21.06
CA ILE A 428 34.25 -27.03 -21.93
C ILE A 428 34.19 -27.64 -23.35
N PRO A 429 33.17 -27.29 -24.17
CA PRO A 429 33.50 -26.52 -25.38
C PRO A 429 32.62 -25.28 -25.60
N THR A 430 33.32 -24.23 -26.02
CA THR A 430 32.90 -22.91 -26.51
C THR A 430 32.44 -22.99 -27.97
N TYR A 431 31.52 -22.11 -28.38
CA TYR A 431 31.43 -21.65 -29.76
C TYR A 431 31.36 -20.12 -29.78
N ASP A 432 32.25 -19.54 -30.59
CA ASP A 432 32.43 -18.12 -30.86
C ASP A 432 32.43 -17.98 -32.40
N TYR A 433 31.78 -16.93 -32.93
CA TYR A 433 31.96 -16.52 -34.33
C TYR A 433 31.89 -14.99 -34.41
N LYS A 434 32.99 -14.41 -34.91
CA LYS A 434 33.22 -12.98 -35.11
C LYS A 434 32.70 -12.48 -36.47
N ASN A 435 32.25 -11.23 -36.45
CA ASN A 435 32.47 -10.11 -37.39
C ASN A 435 32.21 -10.25 -38.90
N PHE A 436 31.39 -9.33 -39.42
CA PHE A 436 31.63 -8.63 -40.69
C PHE A 436 31.35 -7.12 -40.53
N LYS A 437 32.22 -6.30 -41.14
CA LYS A 437 32.18 -4.83 -41.23
C LYS A 437 31.34 -4.36 -42.42
N GLY A 438 30.76 -3.15 -42.32
CA GLY A 438 30.88 -2.13 -43.36
C GLY A 438 29.59 -1.59 -43.99
N GLY A 439 29.51 -0.25 -44.08
CA GLY A 439 28.93 0.45 -45.24
C GLY A 439 27.68 1.30 -44.95
N GLY A 440 27.76 2.61 -45.20
CA GLY A 440 26.67 3.57 -45.01
C GLY A 440 25.70 3.66 -46.20
N GLY A 441 24.78 4.62 -46.13
CA GLY A 441 23.92 4.98 -47.27
C GLY A 441 22.53 5.47 -46.87
N ASP A 442 22.32 6.77 -46.94
CA ASP A 442 21.02 7.45 -46.98
C ASP A 442 20.07 6.83 -48.02
N CYS A 443 18.75 6.86 -47.74
CA CYS A 443 17.74 7.28 -48.72
C CYS A 443 16.36 7.46 -48.07
N LYS A 444 15.83 8.67 -48.23
CA LYS A 444 14.41 9.03 -48.08
C LYS A 444 13.60 8.40 -49.22
N ALA A 445 12.40 7.91 -48.94
CA ALA A 445 11.29 7.95 -49.90
C ALA A 445 9.93 7.86 -49.20
N HIS A 446 9.15 8.93 -49.37
CA HIS A 446 7.70 8.95 -49.25
C HIS A 446 7.06 8.05 -50.29
N VAL A 447 6.06 7.23 -49.91
CA VAL A 447 4.89 6.96 -50.76
C VAL A 447 3.64 6.84 -49.87
N LYS A 448 2.68 7.74 -50.10
CA LYS A 448 1.27 7.63 -49.71
C LYS A 448 0.59 6.65 -50.67
N ALA A 449 -0.22 5.74 -50.16
CA ALA A 449 -1.39 5.22 -50.88
C ALA A 449 -2.49 4.80 -49.91
N LYS A 450 -3.67 5.42 -50.07
CA LYS A 450 -4.95 4.98 -49.54
C LYS A 450 -5.45 3.81 -50.41
N SER A 451 -6.09 2.81 -49.81
CA SER A 451 -7.53 2.51 -50.03
C SER A 451 -7.96 1.15 -49.45
N ASP A 452 -9.23 1.15 -49.02
CA ASP A 452 -10.22 0.06 -49.06
C ASP A 452 -10.22 -1.14 -48.09
N ILE A 453 -11.08 -0.93 -47.10
CA ILE A 453 -12.04 -1.84 -46.47
C ILE A 453 -12.40 -3.07 -47.34
N THR A 454 -12.11 -4.27 -46.83
CA THR A 454 -13.01 -5.43 -46.99
C THR A 454 -13.08 -6.23 -45.70
N LYS A 455 -14.31 -6.38 -45.20
CA LYS A 455 -14.69 -7.20 -44.05
C LYS A 455 -14.56 -8.68 -44.40
N LYS A 456 -13.74 -9.45 -43.67
CA LYS A 456 -13.87 -10.91 -43.57
C LYS A 456 -14.07 -11.30 -42.11
N LYS A 457 -15.32 -11.66 -41.78
CA LYS A 457 -15.70 -12.37 -40.55
C LYS A 457 -15.08 -13.76 -40.60
N VAL A 458 -14.24 -14.09 -39.61
CA VAL A 458 -13.80 -15.47 -39.33
C VAL A 458 -14.42 -15.87 -37.98
N PRO A 459 -15.07 -17.04 -37.87
CA PRO A 459 -15.84 -17.40 -36.70
C PRO A 459 -14.94 -17.71 -35.49
N VAL A 460 -15.26 -17.05 -34.37
CA VAL A 460 -14.70 -17.31 -33.05
C VAL A 460 -15.13 -18.71 -32.61
N LYS A 461 -14.20 -19.66 -32.56
CA LYS A 461 -14.37 -20.90 -31.78
C LYS A 461 -14.20 -20.54 -30.30
N LEU A 462 -15.30 -20.58 -29.55
CA LEU A 462 -15.26 -20.68 -28.10
C LEU A 462 -14.55 -22.00 -27.72
N SER A 463 -13.34 -21.91 -27.17
CA SER A 463 -12.77 -22.99 -26.37
C SER A 463 -13.17 -22.76 -24.91
N SER A 464 -13.92 -23.74 -24.40
CA SER A 464 -14.44 -23.85 -23.05
C SER A 464 -13.37 -23.76 -21.94
N CYS A 465 -13.80 -23.23 -20.80
CA CYS A 465 -13.12 -23.12 -19.52
C CYS A 465 -12.37 -24.38 -19.06
N ASN A 466 -11.11 -24.20 -18.61
CA ASN A 466 -10.47 -24.75 -17.39
C ASN A 466 -8.93 -24.79 -17.52
N SER A 467 -8.27 -23.63 -17.60
CA SER A 467 -6.81 -23.53 -17.48
C SER A 467 -6.32 -22.67 -16.30
N TYR A 468 -7.25 -22.19 -15.44
CA TYR A 468 -6.96 -21.29 -14.32
C TYR A 468 -5.99 -21.85 -13.25
N ASN A 469 -5.73 -23.16 -13.20
CA ASN A 469 -4.87 -23.79 -12.18
C ASN A 469 -3.42 -24.06 -12.60
N LYS A 470 -2.96 -23.63 -13.78
CA LYS A 470 -1.60 -23.98 -14.27
C LYS A 470 -0.59 -22.83 -14.39
N SER A 471 -0.99 -21.57 -14.21
CA SER A 471 -0.14 -20.41 -14.57
C SER A 471 0.21 -19.45 -13.43
N TYR A 472 -0.34 -19.62 -12.21
CA TYR A 472 0.02 -18.78 -11.07
C TYR A 472 0.74 -19.61 -10.02
N GLY A 473 2.04 -19.41 -9.92
CA GLY A 473 2.83 -19.88 -8.79
C GLY A 473 2.30 -19.24 -7.52
N VAL A 474 1.54 -20.03 -6.76
CA VAL A 474 1.43 -19.92 -5.31
C VAL A 474 2.83 -19.62 -4.78
N ILE A 475 2.96 -18.69 -3.83
CA ILE A 475 4.20 -18.54 -3.04
C ILE A 475 4.61 -19.96 -2.66
N THR A 476 5.68 -20.46 -3.28
CA THR A 476 5.99 -21.89 -3.22
C THR A 476 6.12 -22.29 -1.77
N GLN A 477 5.78 -23.54 -1.43
CA GLN A 477 5.99 -24.07 -0.08
C GLN A 477 7.41 -23.75 0.43
N ASN A 478 8.39 -23.67 -0.47
CA ASN A 478 9.76 -23.20 -0.20
C ASN A 478 9.85 -21.73 0.23
N ALA A 479 9.21 -20.79 -0.45
CA ALA A 479 9.19 -19.38 -0.03
C ALA A 479 8.45 -19.20 1.32
N PHE A 480 7.42 -20.00 1.58
CA PHE A 480 6.76 -20.06 2.89
C PHE A 480 7.68 -20.64 3.98
N MET A 481 8.46 -21.68 3.68
CA MET A 481 9.44 -22.25 4.60
C MET A 481 10.64 -21.33 4.86
N GLU A 482 11.10 -20.56 3.87
CA GLU A 482 12.16 -19.56 4.04
C GLU A 482 11.73 -18.41 4.96
N LEU A 483 10.47 -17.95 4.86
CA LEU A 483 9.93 -16.93 5.76
C LEU A 483 9.79 -17.44 7.20
N ARG A 484 9.43 -18.71 7.37
CA ARG A 484 9.39 -19.37 8.69
C ARG A 484 10.80 -19.58 9.28
N ALA A 485 11.76 -19.93 8.44
CA ALA A 485 13.18 -20.07 8.83
C ALA A 485 13.81 -18.73 9.21
N ALA A 486 13.32 -17.61 8.67
CA ALA A 486 13.74 -16.25 9.01
C ALA A 486 13.17 -15.71 10.35
N GLY A 487 12.51 -16.56 11.15
CA GLY A 487 12.08 -16.19 12.51
C GLY A 487 10.85 -15.28 12.58
N LEU A 488 10.08 -15.17 11.49
CA LEU A 488 8.73 -14.61 11.52
C LEU A 488 7.80 -15.68 12.08
N ARG A 489 7.31 -15.47 13.31
CA ARG A 489 6.34 -16.34 13.98
C ARG A 489 4.92 -15.98 13.61
#